data_AF-A0A7V3RQF0-F1
#
_entry.id   AF-A0A7V3RQF0-F1
#
_cell.length_a   1.000
_cell.length_b   1.000
_cell.length_c   1.000
_cell.angle_alpha   90.00
_cell.angle_beta   90.00
_cell.angle_gamma   90.00
#
_symmetry.space_group_name_H-M   'P 1'
#
loop_
_entity.id
_entity.type
_entity.pdbx_description
1 polymer ?
#
loop_
_entity_poly.entity_id
_entity_poly.type
_entity_poly.pdbx_seq_one_letter_code
_entity_poly.pdbx_strand_id
1 'polypeptide(L)'
;MRKLLLLLMVLAVTAAIAAYAWHLWREHETEHIAYTLEWVQRGTLDEVISATGRLQPREIYIVGAEVAGKVTAVLADYNQTVAEGDVLLRLDDRLAKARLEQADTAVQLARSAVRQAEVQRDTAAKLLKRLRDM
;
A
#
# COMPACT_ATOMS: atom_id res chain seq x y z
N MET A 1 -109.36 -6.95 -18.69
CA MET A 1 -108.04 -7.02 -19.35
C MET A 1 -107.22 -5.72 -19.25
N ARG A 2 -107.73 -4.53 -19.61
CA ARG A 2 -106.96 -3.26 -19.61
C ARG A 2 -106.40 -2.82 -18.24
N LYS A 3 -107.12 -3.06 -17.14
CA LYS A 3 -106.69 -2.69 -15.78
C LYS A 3 -105.52 -3.54 -15.24
N LEU A 4 -105.40 -4.79 -15.71
CA LEU A 4 -104.32 -5.70 -15.32
C LEU A 4 -102.98 -5.31 -15.96
N LEU A 5 -103.02 -4.84 -17.22
CA LEU A 5 -101.85 -4.32 -17.93
C LEU A 5 -101.29 -3.05 -17.27
N LEU A 6 -102.16 -2.15 -16.78
CA LEU A 6 -101.74 -0.96 -16.04
C LEU A 6 -101.08 -1.31 -14.70
N LEU A 7 -101.61 -2.28 -13.96
CA LEU A 7 -101.03 -2.76 -12.70
C LEU A 7 -99.64 -3.40 -12.90
N LEU A 8 -99.48 -4.19 -13.96
CA LEU A 8 -98.19 -4.77 -14.34
C LEU A 8 -97.16 -3.70 -14.73
N MET A 9 -97.60 -2.65 -15.44
CA MET A 9 -96.71 -1.55 -15.83
C MET A 9 -96.22 -0.76 -14.61
N VAL A 10 -97.10 -0.48 -13.64
CA VAL A 10 -96.71 0.22 -12.40
C VAL A 10 -95.77 -0.64 -11.55
N LEU A 11 -95.98 -1.95 -11.49
CA LEU A 11 -95.09 -2.87 -10.77
C LEU A 11 -93.70 -2.94 -11.42
N ALA A 12 -93.64 -2.97 -12.76
CA ALA A 12 -92.37 -2.95 -13.48
C ALA A 12 -91.59 -1.65 -13.26
N VAL A 13 -92.28 -0.50 -13.27
CA VAL A 13 -91.67 0.81 -13.03
C VAL A 13 -91.16 0.93 -11.59
N THR A 14 -91.93 0.47 -10.60
CA THR A 14 -91.49 0.49 -9.19
C THR A 14 -90.32 -0.44 -8.94
N ALA A 15 -90.29 -1.64 -9.55
CA ALA A 15 -89.14 -2.54 -9.48
C ALA A 15 -87.89 -1.95 -10.15
N ALA A 16 -88.06 -1.26 -11.29
CA ALA A 16 -86.95 -0.59 -11.96
C ALA A 16 -86.38 0.57 -11.12
N ILE A 17 -87.24 1.37 -10.48
CA ILE A 17 -86.82 2.46 -9.58
C ILE A 17 -86.10 1.88 -8.36
N ALA A 18 -86.62 0.81 -7.75
CA ALA A 18 -85.99 0.17 -6.60
C ALA A 18 -84.61 -0.44 -6.96
N ALA A 19 -84.51 -1.10 -8.12
CA ALA A 19 -83.24 -1.63 -8.60
C ALA A 19 -82.22 -0.52 -8.92
N TYR A 20 -82.69 0.59 -9.50
CA TYR A 20 -81.84 1.74 -9.81
C TYR A 20 -81.35 2.45 -8.53
N ALA A 21 -82.23 2.63 -7.54
CA ALA A 21 -81.87 3.18 -6.24
C ALA A 21 -80.87 2.28 -5.51
N TRP A 22 -81.01 0.95 -5.62
CA TRP A 22 -80.08 0.01 -5.00
C TRP A 22 -78.70 0.02 -5.68
N HIS A 23 -78.66 0.14 -7.01
CA HIS A 23 -77.39 0.26 -7.75
C HIS A 23 -76.61 1.51 -7.34
N LEU A 24 -77.29 2.65 -7.22
CA LEU A 24 -76.66 3.92 -6.81
C LEU A 24 -76.14 3.88 -5.36
N TRP A 25 -76.77 3.11 -4.48
CA TRP A 25 -76.29 2.96 -3.09
C TRP A 25 -75.06 2.07 -2.97
N ARG A 26 -74.89 1.11 -3.89
CA ARG A 26 -73.79 0.13 -3.85
C ARG A 26 -72.45 0.69 -4.35
N GLU A 27 -72.47 1.75 -5.14
CA GLU A 27 -71.25 2.44 -5.62
C GLU A 27 -70.55 3.29 -4.55
N HIS A 28 -71.10 3.39 -3.33
CA HIS A 28 -70.48 4.11 -2.21
C HIS A 28 -69.62 3.23 -1.28
N GLU A 29 -69.36 1.97 -1.64
CA GLU A 29 -68.32 1.18 -0.97
C GLU A 29 -66.96 1.77 -1.32
N THR A 30 -66.53 2.68 -0.46
CA THR A 30 -65.34 3.50 -0.61
C THR A 30 -64.15 2.55 -0.65
N GLU A 31 -63.45 2.52 -1.77
CA GLU A 31 -62.25 1.72 -1.99
C GLU A 31 -61.22 2.09 -0.91
N HIS A 32 -61.15 1.28 0.14
CA HIS A 32 -60.25 1.51 1.26
C HIS A 32 -58.82 1.22 0.79
N ILE A 33 -58.15 2.26 0.30
CA ILE A 33 -56.72 2.21 0.00
C ILE A 33 -56.00 1.92 1.33
N ALA A 34 -55.49 0.70 1.48
CA ALA A 34 -54.76 0.29 2.67
C ALA A 34 -53.34 0.87 2.62
N TYR A 35 -52.95 1.61 3.67
CA TYR A 35 -51.60 2.14 3.84
C TYR A 35 -50.88 1.41 4.97
N THR A 36 -49.63 1.04 4.74
CA THR A 36 -48.73 0.61 5.81
C THR A 36 -48.06 1.85 6.38
N LEU A 37 -48.35 2.15 7.64
CA LEU A 37 -47.72 3.24 8.38
C LEU A 37 -46.57 2.68 9.24
N GLU A 38 -45.47 3.42 9.30
CA GLU A 38 -44.34 3.12 10.17
C GLU A 38 -43.98 4.34 11.03
N TRP A 39 -43.53 4.10 12.25
CA TRP A 39 -43.19 5.16 13.20
C TRP A 39 -41.84 5.78 12.85
N VAL A 40 -41.79 7.11 12.75
CA VAL A 40 -40.53 7.83 12.52
C VAL A 40 -39.63 7.70 13.75
N GLN A 41 -38.46 7.10 13.56
CA GLN A 41 -37.44 6.98 14.58
C GLN A 41 -36.24 7.86 14.22
N ARG A 42 -35.64 8.49 15.24
CA ARG A 42 -34.37 9.21 15.07
C ARG A 42 -33.23 8.23 15.31
N GLY A 43 -32.38 8.06 14.31
CA GLY A 43 -31.17 7.26 14.36
C GLY A 43 -30.09 7.89 13.49
N THR A 44 -28.88 7.39 13.59
CA THR A 44 -27.77 7.81 12.74
C THR A 44 -27.89 7.11 11.39
N LEU A 45 -27.75 7.86 10.30
CA LEU A 45 -27.63 7.31 8.96
C LEU A 45 -26.17 7.46 8.54
N ASP A 46 -25.46 6.33 8.46
CA ASP A 46 -24.07 6.31 8.03
C ASP A 46 -24.02 6.13 6.50
N GLU A 47 -23.50 7.13 5.79
CA GLU A 47 -23.28 7.07 4.35
C GLU A 47 -21.87 6.52 4.07
N VAL A 48 -21.80 5.32 3.51
CA VAL A 48 -20.53 4.65 3.19
C VAL A 48 -20.16 4.94 1.74
N ILE A 49 -19.11 5.72 1.53
CA ILE A 49 -18.53 5.95 0.21
C ILE A 49 -17.41 4.94 -0.03
N SER A 50 -17.53 4.12 -1.08
CA SER A 50 -16.48 3.18 -1.48
C SER A 50 -15.41 3.87 -2.32
N ALA A 51 -14.14 3.79 -1.88
CA ALA A 51 -12.99 4.25 -2.65
C ALA A 51 -11.97 3.13 -2.81
N THR A 52 -11.43 2.95 -4.01
CA THR A 52 -10.37 1.98 -4.30
C THR A 52 -9.04 2.71 -4.38
N GLY A 53 -8.13 2.40 -3.46
CA GLY A 53 -6.75 2.90 -3.45
C GLY A 53 -5.75 1.77 -3.76
N ARG A 54 -4.52 2.15 -4.13
CA ARG A 54 -3.40 1.22 -4.26
C ARG A 54 -2.51 1.35 -3.03
N LEU A 55 -2.17 0.23 -2.41
CA LEU A 55 -1.16 0.20 -1.35
C LEU A 55 0.23 0.24 -2.00
N GLN A 56 1.10 1.09 -1.46
CA GLN A 56 2.49 1.22 -1.89
C GLN A 56 3.42 1.25 -0.67
N PRO A 57 4.64 0.72 -0.78
CA PRO A 57 5.65 0.90 0.25
C PRO A 57 5.92 2.39 0.48
N ARG A 58 6.19 2.77 1.73
CA ARG A 58 6.56 4.15 2.07
C ARG A 58 7.85 4.56 1.38
N GLU A 59 8.82 3.65 1.32
CA GLU A 59 10.15 3.87 0.75
C GLU A 59 10.53 2.63 -0.07
N ILE A 60 11.20 2.85 -1.21
CA ILE A 60 11.71 1.80 -2.09
C ILE A 60 13.14 2.18 -2.45
N TYR A 61 14.08 1.27 -2.19
CA TYR A 61 15.48 1.44 -2.53
C TYR A 61 15.93 0.37 -3.50
N ILE A 62 16.63 0.79 -4.56
CA ILE A 62 17.29 -0.12 -5.48
C ILE A 62 18.73 -0.28 -4.99
N VAL A 63 19.04 -1.45 -4.44
CA VAL A 63 20.37 -1.75 -3.92
C VAL A 63 21.19 -2.45 -5.01
N GLY A 64 22.36 -1.92 -5.32
CA GLY A 64 23.27 -2.45 -6.33
C GLY A 64 24.72 -2.20 -5.97
N ALA A 65 25.64 -2.84 -6.71
CA ALA A 65 27.06 -2.60 -6.52
C ALA A 65 27.51 -1.33 -7.27
N GLU A 66 28.29 -0.48 -6.61
CA GLU A 66 28.90 0.70 -7.23
C GLU A 66 30.03 0.33 -8.21
N VAL A 67 30.68 -0.81 -7.97
CA VAL A 67 31.80 -1.29 -8.77
C VAL A 67 31.40 -2.49 -9.62
N ALA A 68 31.86 -2.50 -10.86
CA ALA A 68 31.70 -3.65 -11.74
C ALA A 68 32.59 -4.81 -11.27
N GLY A 69 32.01 -6.00 -11.14
CA GLY A 69 32.72 -7.19 -10.71
C GLY A 69 31.91 -8.46 -10.95
N LYS A 70 32.57 -9.61 -10.94
CA LYS A 70 31.89 -10.90 -11.05
C LYS A 70 31.20 -11.24 -9.73
N VAL A 71 29.93 -11.60 -9.77
CA VAL A 71 29.21 -12.12 -8.60
C VAL A 71 29.74 -13.51 -8.24
N THR A 72 30.15 -13.67 -6.97
CA THR A 72 30.61 -14.95 -6.41
C THR A 72 29.54 -15.64 -5.59
N ALA A 73 28.70 -14.88 -4.89
CA ALA A 73 27.58 -15.40 -4.12
C ALA A 73 26.46 -14.36 -4.00
N VAL A 74 25.21 -14.83 -3.99
CA VAL A 74 24.02 -14.09 -3.57
C VAL A 74 23.58 -14.70 -2.25
N LEU A 75 23.41 -13.87 -1.23
CA LEU A 75 23.20 -14.32 0.16
C LEU A 75 21.80 -13.98 0.70
N ALA A 76 21.03 -13.21 -0.05
CA ALA A 76 19.64 -12.87 0.26
C ALA A 76 18.69 -13.45 -0.79
N ASP A 77 17.49 -13.84 -0.35
CA ASP A 77 16.43 -14.38 -1.21
C ASP A 77 15.16 -13.49 -1.19
N TYR A 78 14.25 -13.75 -2.11
CA TYR A 78 12.98 -13.04 -2.21
C TYR A 78 12.13 -13.18 -0.94
N ASN A 79 11.49 -12.10 -0.54
CA ASN A 79 10.67 -11.98 0.68
C ASN A 79 11.44 -12.18 2.01
N GLN A 80 12.77 -12.30 1.95
CA GLN A 80 13.59 -12.32 3.16
C GLN A 80 13.67 -10.91 3.76
N THR A 81 13.46 -10.81 5.07
CA THR A 81 13.75 -9.57 5.82
C THR A 81 15.25 -9.50 6.12
N VAL A 82 15.86 -8.35 5.85
CA VAL A 82 17.28 -8.10 6.07
C VAL A 82 17.45 -6.91 7.02
N ALA A 83 18.52 -6.93 7.81
CA ALA A 83 18.89 -5.87 8.72
C ALA A 83 19.97 -4.96 8.12
N GLU A 84 20.18 -3.81 8.76
CA GLU A 84 21.29 -2.92 8.40
C GLU A 84 22.63 -3.63 8.58
N GLY A 85 23.48 -3.55 7.54
CA GLY A 85 24.80 -4.19 7.53
C GLY A 85 24.82 -5.63 7.01
N ASP A 86 23.66 -6.23 6.72
CA ASP A 86 23.61 -7.58 6.16
C ASP A 86 24.23 -7.63 4.76
N VAL A 87 25.09 -8.63 4.54
CA VAL A 87 25.74 -8.84 3.25
C VAL A 87 24.76 -9.53 2.31
N LEU A 88 24.26 -8.79 1.31
CA LEU A 88 23.29 -9.31 0.32
C LEU A 88 23.97 -10.07 -0.84
N LEU A 89 25.18 -9.65 -1.20
CA LEU A 89 25.92 -10.11 -2.38
C LEU A 89 27.42 -10.06 -2.11
N ARG A 90 28.18 -11.01 -2.67
CA ARG A 90 29.65 -10.97 -2.70
C ARG A 90 30.18 -10.91 -4.13
N LEU A 91 31.07 -9.95 -4.38
CA LEU A 91 31.80 -9.80 -5.64
C LEU A 91 33.19 -10.45 -5.53
N ASP A 92 33.77 -10.81 -6.69
CA ASP A 92 35.15 -11.30 -6.77
C ASP A 92 36.13 -10.16 -6.48
N ASP A 93 36.82 -10.25 -5.35
CA ASP A 93 37.69 -9.21 -4.82
C ASP A 93 39.18 -9.49 -5.05
N ARG A 94 39.54 -10.54 -5.81
CA ARG A 94 40.94 -10.97 -6.00
C ARG A 94 41.85 -9.86 -6.53
N LEU A 95 41.38 -9.11 -7.54
CA LEU A 95 42.16 -8.00 -8.11
C LEU A 95 42.28 -6.84 -7.12
N ALA A 96 41.22 -6.54 -6.36
CA ALA A 96 41.23 -5.48 -5.35
C ALA A 96 42.20 -5.83 -4.21
N LYS A 97 42.18 -7.07 -3.73
CA LYS A 97 43.12 -7.59 -2.71
C LYS A 97 44.56 -7.54 -3.19
N ALA A 98 44.84 -7.99 -4.41
CA ALA A 98 46.18 -7.92 -4.97
C ALA A 98 46.72 -6.48 -5.04
N ARG A 99 45.88 -5.51 -5.44
CA ARG A 99 46.26 -4.09 -5.45
C ARG A 99 46.50 -3.54 -4.04
N LEU A 100 45.69 -3.94 -3.07
CA LEU A 100 45.87 -3.56 -1.67
C LEU A 100 47.19 -4.10 -1.11
N GLU A 101 47.51 -5.36 -1.38
CA GLU A 101 48.77 -5.99 -0.95
C GLU A 101 50.01 -5.34 -1.58
N GLN A 102 49.93 -4.98 -2.86
CA GLN A 102 50.96 -4.19 -3.54
C GLN A 102 51.16 -2.82 -2.88
N ALA A 103 50.06 -2.13 -2.56
CA ALA A 103 50.11 -0.83 -1.90
C ALA A 103 50.71 -0.93 -0.49
N ASP A 104 50.32 -1.93 0.30
CA ASP A 104 50.87 -2.15 1.64
C ASP A 104 52.38 -2.45 1.58
N THR A 105 52.81 -3.30 0.64
CA THR A 105 54.23 -3.57 0.40
C THR A 105 55.01 -2.31 0.07
N ALA A 106 54.45 -1.43 -0.77
CA ALA A 106 55.07 -0.16 -1.12
C ALA A 106 55.23 0.76 0.11
N VAL A 107 54.21 0.80 0.99
CA VAL A 107 54.27 1.54 2.26
C VAL A 107 55.35 0.97 3.18
N GLN A 108 55.45 -0.36 3.30
CA GLN A 108 56.48 -0.99 4.14
C GLN A 108 57.90 -0.73 3.64
N LEU A 109 58.09 -0.73 2.31
CA LEU A 109 59.36 -0.39 1.69
C LEU A 109 59.74 1.06 2.00
N ALA A 110 58.80 2.00 1.83
CA ALA A 110 59.03 3.41 2.15
C ALA A 110 59.38 3.61 3.63
N ARG A 111 58.66 2.95 4.55
CA ARG A 111 58.97 2.99 5.99
C ARG A 111 60.37 2.46 6.31
N SER A 112 60.79 1.40 5.62
CA SER A 112 62.14 0.85 5.78
C SER A 112 63.22 1.80 5.26
N ALA A 113 62.98 2.46 4.13
CA ALA A 113 63.87 3.47 3.59
C ALA A 113 64.01 4.67 4.54
N VAL A 114 62.92 5.14 5.14
CA VAL A 114 62.93 6.21 6.15
C VAL A 114 63.77 5.79 7.36
N ARG A 115 63.53 4.59 7.93
CA ARG A 115 64.33 4.08 9.05
C ARG A 115 65.82 4.00 8.71
N GLN A 116 66.14 3.56 7.50
CA GLN A 116 67.54 3.49 7.05
C GLN A 116 68.17 4.89 6.95
N ALA A 117 67.44 5.86 6.41
CA ALA A 117 67.89 7.25 6.35
C ALA A 117 68.08 7.87 7.75
N GLU A 118 67.19 7.55 8.71
CA GLU A 118 67.32 7.99 10.10
C GLU A 118 68.57 7.41 10.78
N VAL A 119 68.83 6.11 10.62
CA VAL A 119 70.03 5.46 11.17
C VAL A 119 71.30 6.05 10.55
N GLN A 120 71.30 6.33 9.24
CA GLN A 120 72.43 7.00 8.58
C GLN A 120 72.66 8.42 9.11
N ARG A 121 71.58 9.21 9.26
CA ARG A 121 71.63 10.55 9.86
C ARG A 121 72.21 10.51 11.26
N ASP A 122 71.73 9.61 12.11
CA ASP A 122 72.16 9.50 13.51
C ASP A 122 73.63 9.07 13.62
N THR A 123 74.07 8.17 12.73
CA THR A 123 75.47 7.75 12.66
C THR A 123 76.37 8.92 12.23
N ALA A 124 75.97 9.67 11.20
CA ALA A 124 76.70 10.85 10.75
C ALA A 124 76.78 11.93 11.84
N ALA A 125 75.68 12.18 12.56
CA ALA A 125 75.66 13.12 13.68
C ALA A 125 76.61 12.70 14.83
N LYS A 126 76.65 11.41 15.17
CA LYS A 126 77.57 10.88 16.19
C LYS A 126 79.04 11.03 15.77
N LEU A 127 79.36 10.78 14.50
CA LEU A 127 80.72 10.96 13.97
C LEU A 127 81.16 12.43 14.03
N LEU A 128 80.29 13.34 13.61
CA LEU A 128 80.58 14.78 13.62
C LEU A 128 80.82 15.30 15.03
N LYS A 129 80.05 14.82 16.01
CA LYS A 129 80.27 15.13 17.44
C LYS A 129 81.66 14.68 17.92
N ARG A 130 82.07 13.44 17.60
CA ARG A 130 83.40 12.93 17.97
C ARG A 130 84.54 13.76 17.39
N LEU A 131 84.40 14.22 16.14
CA LEU A 131 85.42 15.05 15.49
C LEU A 131 85.52 16.47 16.07
N ARG A 132 84.43 16.99 16.64
CA ARG A 132 84.40 18.32 17.27
C ARG A 132 84.94 18.33 18.70
N ASP A 133 84.81 17.20 19.39
CA ASP A 133 85.24 17.04 20.79
C ASP A 133 86.73 16.62 20.90
N MET A 134 87.45 16.48 19.77
CA MET A 134 88.92 16.32 19.68
C MET A 134 89.58 17.67 19.40
#